data_AF-A0A661ZTP4-F1
#
_entry.id   AF-A0A661ZTP4-F1
#
_cell.length_a   1.000
_cell.length_b   1.000
_cell.length_c   1.000
_cell.angle_alpha   90.00
_cell.angle_beta   90.00
_cell.angle_gamma   90.00
#
_symmetry.space_group_name_H-M   'P 1'
#
loop_
_entity.id
_entity.type
_entity.pdbx_description
1 polymer ?
#
loop_
_entity_poly.entity_id
_entity_poly.type
_entity_poly.pdbx_seq_one_letter_code
_entity_poly.pdbx_strand_id
1 'polypeptide(L)' 'MEYIAKDKATAARKFKEEILQRIKEVPAMPYCNRKSIFFDDDEIRDLIYKGYIVVYKINKKDQIIKIFGFTKYEDKPFG' A
#
# COMPACT_ATOMS: atom_id res chain seq x y z
N MET A 1 25.47 -5.21 20.34
CA MET A 1 24.37 -6.02 19.76
C MET A 1 23.01 -5.33 19.90
N GLU A 2 22.67 -4.69 21.03
CA GLU A 2 21.37 -4.03 21.23
C GLU A 2 21.08 -2.85 20.28
N TYR A 3 22.11 -2.10 19.86
CA TYR A 3 21.93 -0.92 19.02
C TYR A 3 21.38 -1.24 17.62
N ILE A 4 21.80 -2.37 17.03
CA ILE A 4 21.36 -2.82 15.69
C ILE A 4 19.89 -3.29 15.73
N ALA A 5 19.47 -3.96 16.81
CA ALA A 5 18.08 -4.38 16.98
C ALA A 5 17.14 -3.18 17.19
N LYS A 6 17.57 -2.18 17.96
CA LYS A 6 16.81 -0.96 18.23
C LYS A 6 16.63 -0.09 16.99
N ASP A 7 17.66 0.02 16.16
CA ASP A 7 17.61 0.77 14.89
C ASP A 7 16.63 0.12 13.89
N LYS A 8 16.73 -1.20 13.70
CA LYS A 8 15.80 -1.96 12.86
C LYS A 8 14.35 -1.84 13.31
N ALA A 9 14.09 -1.95 14.61
CA ALA A 9 12.74 -1.80 15.16
C ALA A 9 12.19 -0.38 14.95
N THR A 10 13.04 0.64 15.11
CA THR A 10 12.67 2.04 14.89
C THR A 10 12.35 2.29 13.41
N ALA A 11 13.17 1.79 12.49
CA ALA A 11 12.93 1.88 11.06
C ALA A 11 11.61 1.18 10.65
N ALA A 12 11.33 -0.01 11.18
CA ALA A 12 10.10 -0.74 10.91
C ALA A 12 8.86 0.02 11.41
N ARG A 13 8.91 0.60 12.60
CA ARG A 13 7.84 1.44 13.14
C ARG A 13 7.60 2.67 12.27
N LYS A 14 8.67 3.38 11.90
CA LYS A 14 8.59 4.56 11.03
C LYS A 14 8.00 4.20 9.66
N PHE A 15 8.44 3.09 9.07
CA PHE A 15 7.87 2.61 7.81
C PHE A 15 6.35 2.35 7.92
N LYS A 16 5.91 1.69 9.00
CA LYS A 16 4.49 1.44 9.28
C LYS A 16 3.70 2.74 9.40
N GLU A 17 4.22 3.71 10.15
CA GLU A 17 3.57 5.01 10.32
C GLU A 17 3.43 5.75 8.99
N GLU A 18 4.50 5.81 8.20
CA GLU A 18 4.51 6.47 6.89
C GLU A 18 3.54 5.81 5.89
N ILE A 19 3.53 4.48 5.79
CA ILE A 19 2.66 3.79 4.83
C ILE A 19 1.18 3.93 5.22
N LEU A 20 0.86 3.87 6.52
CA LEU A 20 -0.49 4.12 7.01
C LEU A 20 -0.94 5.55 6.72
N GLN A 21 -0.04 6.52 6.82
CA GLN A 21 -0.33 7.92 6.46
C GLN A 21 -0.67 8.04 4.97
N ARG A 22 0.13 7.43 4.08
CA ARG A 22 -0.17 7.40 2.64
C ARG A 22 -1.50 6.72 2.33
N ILE A 23 -1.82 5.62 3.01
CA ILE A 23 -3.11 4.94 2.86
C ILE A 23 -4.27 5.86 3.24
N LYS A 24 -4.14 6.62 4.33
CA LYS A 24 -5.19 7.56 4.78
C LYS A 24 -5.42 8.73 3.82
N GLU A 25 -4.45 9.05 2.97
CA GLU A 25 -4.57 10.09 1.95
C GLU A 25 -5.29 9.60 0.68
N VAL A 26 -5.33 8.28 0.45
CA VAL A 26 -5.95 7.67 -0.75
C VAL A 26 -7.40 8.14 -0.99
N PRO A 27 -8.31 8.19 0.02
CA PRO A 27 -9.69 8.60 -0.21
C PRO A 27 -9.85 10.01 -0.80
N ALA A 28 -8.89 10.92 -0.60
CA ALA A 28 -8.96 12.28 -1.14
C ALA A 28 -8.78 12.32 -2.67
N MET A 29 -7.97 11.41 -3.21
CA MET A 29 -7.74 11.30 -4.66
C MET A 29 -7.46 9.84 -5.04
N PRO A 30 -8.46 8.96 -5.01
CA PRO A 30 -8.22 7.51 -5.07
C PRO A 30 -7.70 7.03 -6.42
N TYR A 31 -7.83 7.82 -7.48
CA TYR A 31 -7.28 7.54 -8.81
C TYR A 31 -5.86 8.11 -9.02
N CYS A 32 -5.23 8.73 -8.01
CA CYS A 32 -3.87 9.28 -8.14
C CYS A 32 -2.81 8.18 -8.32
N ASN A 33 -3.04 7.00 -7.75
CA ASN A 33 -2.16 5.85 -7.88
C ASN A 33 -2.44 5.11 -9.19
N ARG A 34 -1.47 4.38 -9.73
CA ARG A 34 -1.62 3.65 -11.01
C ARG A 34 -2.71 2.56 -10.93
N LYS A 35 -3.24 2.15 -12.09
CA LYS A 35 -4.03 0.91 -12.21
C LYS A 35 -3.17 -0.27 -11.75
N SER A 36 -3.80 -1.23 -11.08
CA SER A 36 -3.06 -2.37 -10.56
C SER A 36 -2.43 -3.22 -11.66
N ILE A 37 -1.20 -3.67 -11.42
CA ILE A 37 -0.52 -4.61 -12.32
C ILE A 37 -0.99 -6.05 -12.14
N PHE A 38 -1.79 -6.32 -11.11
CA PHE A 38 -2.25 -7.66 -10.75
C PHE A 38 -3.68 -7.94 -11.21
N PHE A 39 -4.45 -6.90 -11.54
CA PHE A 39 -5.87 -7.01 -11.86
C PHE A 39 -6.21 -6.12 -13.05
N ASP A 40 -6.94 -6.67 -14.02
CA ASP A 40 -7.52 -5.88 -15.11
C ASP A 40 -8.87 -5.26 -14.68
N ASP A 41 -8.82 -4.40 -13.67
CA ASP A 41 -9.97 -3.64 -13.16
C ASP A 41 -9.53 -2.21 -12.88
N ASP A 42 -10.14 -1.22 -13.53
CA ASP A 42 -9.78 0.19 -13.41
C ASP A 42 -10.03 0.77 -12.01
N GLU A 43 -10.89 0.12 -11.23
CA GLU A 43 -11.20 0.45 -9.85
C GLU A 43 -10.18 -0.14 -8.87
N ILE A 44 -9.29 -1.02 -9.33
CA ILE A 44 -8.21 -1.59 -8.53
C ILE A 44 -6.90 -0.87 -8.82
N ARG A 45 -6.28 -0.32 -7.77
CA ARG A 45 -5.11 0.56 -7.87
C ARG A 45 -3.99 0.10 -6.96
N ASP A 46 -2.76 0.45 -7.35
CA ASP A 46 -1.53 0.13 -6.63
C ASP A 46 -0.92 1.40 -6.02
N LEU A 47 -0.99 1.54 -4.70
CA LEU A 47 -0.17 2.51 -3.98
C LEU A 47 1.24 1.93 -3.80
N ILE A 48 2.23 2.53 -4.47
CA ILE A 48 3.63 2.11 -4.38
C ILE A 48 4.34 2.95 -3.32
N TYR A 49 4.98 2.28 -2.36
CA TYR A 49 5.77 2.95 -1.32
C TYR A 49 7.01 2.13 -0.94
N LYS A 50 8.21 2.70 -1.15
CA LYS A 50 9.50 2.10 -0.76
C LYS A 50 9.64 0.61 -1.13
N GLY A 51 9.30 0.26 -2.37
CA GLY A 51 9.40 -1.12 -2.86
C GLY A 51 8.26 -2.04 -2.41
N TYR A 52 7.21 -1.51 -1.77
CA TYR A 52 5.98 -2.23 -1.48
C TYR A 52 4.82 -1.71 -2.32
N ILE A 53 3.84 -2.58 -2.56
CA ILE A 53 2.57 -2.27 -3.21
C ILE A 53 1.44 -2.56 -2.23
N VAL A 54 0.61 -1.55 -1.99
CA VAL A 54 -0.70 -1.70 -1.35
C VAL A 54 -1.76 -1.74 -2.45
N VAL A 55 -2.46 -2.85 -2.57
CA VAL A 55 -3.54 -3.02 -3.54
C VAL A 55 -4.86 -2.68 -2.87
N TYR A 56 -5.59 -1.76 -3.48
CA TYR A 56 -6.90 -1.33 -2.99
C TYR A 56 -7.92 -1.18 -4.12
N LYS A 57 -9.20 -1.32 -3.76
CA LYS A 57 -10.35 -1.19 -4.67
C LYS A 57 -11.18 0.01 -4.25
N ILE A 58 -11.52 0.81 -5.25
CA ILE A 58 -12.41 1.95 -5.12
C ILE A 58 -13.83 1.42 -5.25
N ASN A 59 -14.62 1.53 -4.18
CA ASN A 59 -16.04 1.19 -4.23
C ASN A 59 -16.86 2.47 -4.30
N LYS A 60 -17.27 2.84 -5.51
CA LYS A 60 -18.08 4.03 -5.78
C LYS A 60 -19.46 3.96 -5.12
N LYS A 61 -20.05 2.77 -4.99
CA LYS A 61 -21.39 2.63 -4.41
C LYS A 61 -21.38 2.96 -2.92
N ASP A 62 -20.42 2.39 -2.21
CA ASP A 62 -20.33 2.51 -0.75
C ASP A 62 -19.44 3.68 -0.32
N GLN A 63 -18.81 4.40 -1.28
CA GLN A 63 -17.87 5.50 -1.05
C GLN A 63 -16.71 5.14 -0.11
N ILE A 64 -16.16 3.94 -0.30
CA ILE A 64 -15.06 3.39 0.53
C ILE A 64 -13.89 2.89 -0.32
N ILE A 65 -12.72 2.89 0.30
CA ILE A 65 -11.52 2.22 -0.19
C ILE A 65 -11.38 0.90 0.55
N LYS A 66 -11.37 -0.21 -0.17
CA LYS A 66 -11.10 -1.55 0.39
C LYS A 66 -9.66 -1.94 0.08
N ILE A 67 -8.86 -2.17 1.10
CA ILE A 67 -7.49 -2.70 0.96
C ILE A 67 -7.58 -4.22 1.02
N PHE A 68 -6.89 -4.91 0.12
CA PHE A 68 -6.91 -6.37 0.08
C PHE A 68 -5.55 -7.01 -0.25
N GLY A 69 -4.51 -6.19 -0.46
CA GLY A 69 -3.16 -6.70 -0.65
C GLY A 69 -2.10 -5.75 -0.10
N PHE A 70 -1.06 -6.31 0.50
CA PHE A 70 0.17 -5.63 0.83
C PHE A 70 1.33 -6.56 0.52
N THR A 71 2.15 -6.20 -0.46
CA THR A 71 3.22 -7.07 -0.98
C THR A 71 4.47 -6.29 -1.31
N LYS A 72 5.61 -6.97 -1.40
CA LYS A 72 6.81 -6.36 -1.96
C LYS A 72 6.68 -6.33 -3.48
N TYR A 73 7.16 -5.27 -4.12
CA TYR A 73 7.08 -5.09 -5.59
C TYR A 73 7.75 -6.22 -6.36
N GLU A 74 8.79 -6.82 -5.78
CA GLU A 74 9.55 -7.95 -6.36
C GLU A 74 8.79 -9.28 -6.28
N ASP A 75 7.80 -9.37 -5.38
CA ASP A 75 6.99 -10.57 -5.21
C ASP A 75 5.80 -10.48 -6.19
N LYS A 76 5.47 -11.59 -6.86
CA LYS A 76 4.22 -11.74 -7.59
C LYS A 76 3.22 -12.50 -6.71
N PRO A 77 2.59 -11.87 -5.70
CA PRO A 77 1.72 -12.58 -4.76
C PRO A 77 0.40 -13.06 -5.37
N PHE A 78 0.06 -12.58 -6.57
CA PHE A 78 -1.19 -12.88 -7.27
C PHE A 78 -0.94 -13.52 -8.66
N GLY A 79 0.30 -13.96 -8.90
CA GLY A 79 0.71 -14.64 -10.14
C GLY A 79 0.77 -16.15 -10.02
#